data_AF-A0A969EER5-F1
#
_entry.id   AF-A0A969EER5-F1
#
_cell.length_a   1.000
_cell.length_b   1.000
_cell.length_c   1.000
_cell.angle_alpha   90.00
_cell.angle_beta   90.00
_cell.angle_gamma   90.00
#
_symmetry.space_group_name_H-M   'P 1'
#
loop_
_entity.id
_entity.type
_entity.pdbx_description
1 polymer ?
#
loop_
_entity_poly.entity_id
_entity_poly.type
_entity_poly.pdbx_seq_one_letter_code
_entity_poly.pdbx_strand_id
1 'polypeptide(L)'
;MPRILAMLFAAALLPGVHAAELPIFDAHVHYSHDAVEMLPTEEVVTLLRKAKVKRALVSSSDDDGTQKLYKAAPDLIVPSSGPIGGAARSPPGCAIPAW
;
A
#
# COMPACT_ATOMS: atom_id res chain seq x y z
N MET A 1 3.21 2.89 -54.67
CA MET A 1 3.72 1.91 -53.68
C MET A 1 4.94 2.37 -52.87
N PRO A 2 6.01 2.99 -53.42
CA PRO A 2 7.22 3.27 -52.62
C PRO A 2 7.02 4.34 -51.53
N ARG A 3 6.11 5.30 -51.76
CA ARG A 3 5.80 6.36 -50.78
C ARG A 3 5.08 5.83 -49.54
N ILE A 4 4.17 4.86 -49.73
CA ILE A 4 3.46 4.21 -48.62
C ILE A 4 4.44 3.36 -47.80
N LEU A 5 5.33 2.64 -48.49
CA LEU A 5 6.37 1.85 -47.81
C LEU A 5 7.34 2.75 -47.04
N ALA A 6 7.75 3.90 -47.61
CA ALA A 6 8.59 4.88 -46.93
C ALA A 6 7.89 5.52 -45.72
N MET A 7 6.58 5.78 -45.79
CA MET A 7 5.79 6.31 -44.67
C MET A 7 5.63 5.29 -43.54
N LEU A 8 5.38 4.02 -43.87
CA LEU A 8 5.30 2.95 -42.87
C LEU A 8 6.65 2.70 -42.19
N PHE A 9 7.75 2.77 -42.95
CA PHE A 9 9.09 2.64 -42.41
C PHE A 9 9.44 3.82 -41.47
N ALA A 10 9.05 5.04 -41.83
CA ALA A 10 9.24 6.22 -40.99
C ALA A 10 8.41 6.16 -39.70
N ALA A 11 7.19 5.62 -39.75
CA ALA A 11 6.33 5.46 -38.57
C ALA A 11 6.87 4.43 -37.57
N ALA A 12 7.53 3.36 -38.05
CA ALA A 12 8.13 2.33 -37.21
C ALA A 12 9.41 2.78 -36.48
N LEU A 13 9.99 3.91 -36.89
CA LEU A 13 11.18 4.52 -36.27
C LEU A 13 10.84 5.56 -35.20
N LEU A 14 9.55 5.85 -34.97
CA LEU A 14 9.13 6.75 -33.91
C LEU A 14 9.33 6.06 -32.55
N PRO A 15 10.02 6.71 -31.59
CA PRO A 15 10.14 6.16 -30.24
C PRO A 15 8.75 5.99 -29.63
N GLY A 16 8.47 4.80 -29.13
CA GLY A 16 7.21 4.51 -28.45
C GLY A 16 7.05 5.39 -27.21
N VAL A 17 5.85 5.92 -27.00
CA VAL A 17 5.50 6.56 -25.73
C VAL A 17 5.32 5.44 -24.70
N HIS A 18 6.28 5.31 -23.80
CA HIS A 18 6.17 4.40 -22.65
C HIS A 18 5.54 5.14 -21.48
N ALA A 19 4.61 4.48 -20.79
CA ALA A 19 4.11 4.97 -19.53
C ALA A 19 5.27 5.04 -18.51
N ALA A 20 5.31 6.11 -17.73
CA ALA A 20 6.26 6.21 -16.63
C ALA A 20 5.94 5.13 -15.58
N GLU A 21 6.98 4.49 -15.06
CA GLU A 21 6.83 3.61 -13.92
C GLU A 21 6.47 4.46 -12.69
N LEU A 22 5.28 4.24 -12.14
CA LEU A 22 4.79 4.97 -10.98
C LEU A 22 5.14 4.22 -9.68
N PRO A 23 5.38 4.94 -8.57
CA PRO A 23 5.55 4.30 -7.28
C PRO A 23 4.34 3.44 -6.88
N ILE A 24 4.60 2.31 -6.23
CA ILE A 24 3.54 1.42 -5.73
C ILE A 24 2.88 2.06 -4.51
N PHE A 25 1.57 2.17 -4.55
CA PHE A 25 0.73 2.51 -3.40
C PHE A 25 -0.12 1.29 -3.07
N ASP A 26 0.01 0.76 -1.85
CA ASP A 26 -0.91 -0.27 -1.39
C ASP A 26 -2.22 0.39 -0.98
N ALA A 27 -3.25 0.11 -1.75
CA ALA A 27 -4.54 0.76 -1.60
C ALA A 27 -5.29 0.29 -0.35
N HIS A 28 -4.98 -0.89 0.19
CA HIS A 28 -5.72 -1.42 1.34
C HIS A 28 -5.01 -2.61 2.00
N VAL A 29 -4.58 -2.44 3.25
CA VAL A 29 -3.94 -3.47 4.08
C VAL A 29 -4.71 -3.64 5.38
N HIS A 30 -5.05 -4.90 5.70
CA HIS A 30 -5.56 -5.27 7.01
C HIS A 30 -4.43 -5.74 7.91
N TYR A 31 -4.25 -5.08 9.05
CA TYR A 31 -3.23 -5.46 10.03
C TYR A 31 -3.82 -5.44 11.45
N SER A 32 -4.63 -6.45 11.74
CA SER A 32 -5.33 -6.65 13.02
C SER A 32 -4.52 -7.57 13.96
N HIS A 33 -5.08 -7.89 15.13
CA HIS A 33 -4.52 -8.80 16.14
C HIS A 33 -3.79 -10.02 15.55
N ASP A 34 -4.46 -10.74 14.66
CA ASP A 34 -4.01 -12.01 14.10
C ASP A 34 -2.77 -11.81 13.23
N ALA A 35 -2.79 -10.75 12.41
CA ALA A 35 -1.64 -10.34 11.61
C ALA A 35 -0.46 -9.92 12.48
N VAL A 36 -0.69 -9.21 13.60
CA VAL A 36 0.35 -8.79 14.55
C VAL A 36 1.03 -9.99 15.22
N GLU A 37 0.27 -11.03 15.56
CA GLU A 37 0.81 -12.25 16.16
C GLU A 37 1.66 -13.06 15.18
N MET A 38 1.28 -13.07 13.90
CA MET A 38 1.98 -13.83 12.87
C MET A 38 3.18 -13.10 12.28
N LEU A 39 3.10 -11.77 12.12
CA LEU A 39 4.12 -10.96 11.48
C LEU A 39 4.35 -9.68 12.29
N PRO A 40 5.42 -9.61 13.09
CA PRO A 40 5.71 -8.44 13.92
C PRO A 40 5.81 -7.14 13.12
N THR A 41 5.44 -6.02 13.73
CA THR A 41 5.36 -4.70 13.09
C THR A 41 6.61 -4.30 12.32
N GLU A 42 7.81 -4.53 12.87
CA GLU A 42 9.07 -4.19 12.21
C GLU A 42 9.33 -5.02 10.94
N GLU A 43 8.88 -6.28 10.94
CA GLU A 43 9.00 -7.16 9.78
C GLU A 43 8.05 -6.72 8.66
N VAL A 44 6.83 -6.28 9.01
CA VAL A 44 5.88 -5.68 8.06
C VAL A 44 6.50 -4.46 7.38
N VAL A 45 7.06 -3.53 8.16
CA VAL A 45 7.72 -2.33 7.61
C VAL A 45 8.86 -2.71 6.68
N THR A 46 9.68 -3.68 7.09
CA THR A 46 10.79 -4.20 6.28
C THR A 46 10.29 -4.79 4.95
N LEU A 47 9.21 -5.59 5.01
CA LEU A 47 8.63 -6.23 3.83
C LEU A 47 8.05 -5.20 2.85
N LEU A 48 7.29 -4.21 3.34
CA LEU A 48 6.72 -3.14 2.53
C LEU A 48 7.82 -2.32 1.84
N ARG A 49 8.91 -2.00 2.55
CA ARG A 49 10.06 -1.30 1.96
C ARG A 49 10.77 -2.16 0.92
N LYS A 50 10.96 -3.46 1.18
CA LYS A 50 11.54 -4.41 0.22
C LYS A 50 10.68 -4.54 -1.04
N ALA A 51 9.37 -4.50 -0.89
CA ALA A 51 8.40 -4.49 -1.99
C ALA A 51 8.32 -3.14 -2.73
N LYS A 52 9.10 -2.13 -2.32
CA LYS A 52 9.11 -0.77 -2.88
C LYS A 52 7.73 -0.08 -2.80
N VAL A 53 6.92 -0.46 -1.81
CA VAL A 53 5.68 0.26 -1.49
C VAL A 53 6.07 1.64 -0.97
N LYS A 54 5.52 2.68 -1.61
CA LYS A 54 5.80 4.07 -1.24
C LYS A 54 4.94 4.51 -0.07
N ARG A 55 3.66 4.14 -0.08
CA ARG A 55 2.75 4.24 1.06
C ARG A 55 1.71 3.13 1.03
N ALA A 56 1.18 2.78 2.20
CA ALA A 56 0.13 1.78 2.36
C ALA A 56 -1.03 2.37 3.18
N LEU A 57 -2.26 2.21 2.68
CA LEU A 57 -3.47 2.51 3.44
C LEU A 57 -3.78 1.33 4.36
N VAL A 58 -3.74 1.55 5.68
CA VAL A 58 -3.85 0.47 6.67
C VAL A 58 -5.12 0.63 7.51
N SER A 59 -5.82 -0.48 7.73
CA SER A 59 -6.92 -0.63 8.68
C SER A 59 -6.65 -1.75 9.67
N SER A 60 -7.20 -1.64 10.88
CA SER A 60 -7.21 -2.70 11.89
C SER A 60 -8.51 -2.66 12.69
N SER A 61 -9.06 -3.81 13.05
CA SER A 61 -10.39 -3.91 13.71
C SER A 61 -10.47 -3.25 15.08
N ASP A 62 -9.33 -3.07 15.77
CA ASP A 62 -9.22 -2.48 17.12
C ASP A 62 -8.26 -1.27 17.18
N ASP A 63 -7.88 -0.72 16.02
CA ASP A 63 -6.90 0.36 15.82
C ASP A 63 -5.44 0.05 16.27
N ASP A 64 -5.19 -0.95 17.11
CA ASP A 64 -3.87 -1.17 17.73
C ASP A 64 -2.78 -1.48 16.70
N GLY A 65 -3.07 -2.35 15.73
CA GLY A 65 -2.13 -2.67 14.65
C GLY A 65 -1.82 -1.46 13.76
N THR A 66 -2.84 -0.68 13.40
CA THR A 66 -2.66 0.57 12.62
C THR A 66 -1.79 1.57 13.38
N GLN A 67 -2.02 1.77 14.67
CA GLN A 67 -1.21 2.67 15.51
C GLN A 67 0.24 2.18 15.65
N LYS A 68 0.47 0.88 15.82
CA LYS A 68 1.81 0.29 15.88
C LYS A 68 2.58 0.57 14.60
N LEU A 69 1.99 0.29 13.43
CA LEU A 69 2.62 0.53 12.14
C LEU A 69 2.86 2.02 11.88
N TYR A 70 1.88 2.88 12.17
CA TYR A 70 2.03 4.32 11.97
C TYR A 70 3.14 4.93 12.84
N LYS A 71 3.28 4.48 14.10
CA LYS A 71 4.37 4.90 14.98
C LYS A 71 5.74 4.45 14.47
N ALA A 72 5.83 3.22 13.94
CA ALA A 72 7.08 2.67 13.44
C ALA A 72 7.52 3.31 12.10
N ALA A 73 6.58 3.63 11.22
CA ALA A 73 6.89 4.14 9.88
C ALA A 73 5.85 5.18 9.38
N PRO A 74 5.80 6.39 9.96
CA PRO A 74 4.82 7.41 9.60
C PRO A 74 4.99 7.95 8.16
N ASP A 75 6.16 7.74 7.55
CA ASP A 75 6.42 8.07 6.14
C ASP A 75 5.73 7.09 5.16
N LEU A 76 5.53 5.85 5.60
CA LEU A 76 5.05 4.71 4.82
C LEU A 76 3.56 4.42 5.06
N ILE A 77 3.05 4.67 6.26
CA ILE A 77 1.73 4.20 6.67
C ILE A 77 0.71 5.35 6.64
N VAL A 78 -0.42 5.11 5.97
CA VAL A 78 -1.58 6.00 5.92
C VAL A 78 -2.73 5.30 6.68
N PRO A 79 -3.14 5.79 7.85
CA PRO A 79 -4.29 5.22 8.56
C PRO A 79 -5.59 5.47 7.79
N SER A 80 -6.44 4.44 7.65
CA SER A 80 -7.72 4.52 6.91
C SER A 80 -8.90 5.06 7.73
N SER A 81 -8.92 4.84 9.05
CA SER A 81 -9.92 5.35 10.01
C SER A 81 -9.25 6.18 11.11
N GLY A 82 -9.82 7.32 11.51
CA GLY A 82 -9.25 8.20 12.57
C GLY A 82 -9.72 7.85 14.01
N PRO A 83 -9.27 8.55 15.09
CA PRO A 83 -8.24 9.58 15.20
C PRO A 83 -6.96 9.10 15.96
N ILE A 84 -5.82 9.72 15.61
CA ILE A 84 -4.53 9.57 16.31
C ILE A 84 -4.63 10.32 17.66
N GLY A 85 -5.17 9.66 18.67
CA GLY A 85 -5.38 10.28 19.99
C GLY A 85 -6.49 9.64 20.82
N GLY A 86 -6.30 8.38 21.19
CA GLY A 86 -7.06 7.74 22.27
C GLY A 86 -8.37 7.04 21.85
N ALA A 87 -8.36 5.71 22.07
CA ALA A 87 -9.52 4.88 22.38
C ALA A 87 -10.66 4.82 21.36
N ALA A 88 -10.41 4.20 20.21
CA ALA A 88 -11.39 3.32 19.58
C ALA A 88 -11.03 1.85 19.89
N ARG A 89 -10.89 1.50 21.17
CA ARG A 89 -10.85 0.08 21.55
C ARG A 89 -12.24 -0.47 21.27
N SER A 90 -12.34 -1.44 20.38
CA SER A 90 -13.53 -2.27 20.26
C SER A 90 -13.91 -2.77 21.66
N PRO A 91 -15.19 -2.70 22.06
CA PRO A 91 -15.59 -3.17 23.39
C PRO A 91 -15.20 -4.64 23.56
N PRO A 92 -14.80 -5.08 24.77
CA PRO A 92 -14.41 -6.47 25.00
C PRO A 92 -15.54 -7.41 24.57
N GLY A 93 -15.25 -8.32 23.65
CA GLY A 93 -16.22 -9.24 23.04
C GLY A 93 -16.80 -8.80 21.70
N CYS A 94 -16.52 -7.57 21.23
CA CYS A 94 -16.83 -7.15 19.87
C CYS A 94 -15.66 -7.53 18.95
N ALA A 95 -15.57 -8.82 18.63
CA ALA A 95 -14.79 -9.26 17.48
C ALA A 95 -15.55 -8.80 16.23
N ILE A 96 -15.29 -7.58 15.78
CA ILE A 96 -15.65 -7.21 14.41
C ILE A 96 -14.85 -8.18 13.54
N PRO A 97 -15.49 -9.07 12.77
CA PRO A 97 -14.77 -10.02 11.95
C PRO A 97 -13.72 -9.26 11.13
N ALA A 98 -12.48 -9.73 11.21
CA ALA A 98 -11.40 -9.25 10.37
C ALA A 98 -11.74 -9.69 8.95
N TRP A 99 -12.49 -8.85 8.24
CA TRP A 99 -12.43 -8.80 6.78
C TRP A 99 -11.11 -8.16 6.41
#